data_AF-A0A483SFN7-F1
#
_entry.id   AF-A0A483SFN7-F1
#
_cell.length_a   1.000
_cell.length_b   1.000
_cell.length_c   1.000
_cell.angle_alpha   90.00
_cell.angle_beta   90.00
_cell.angle_gamma   90.00
#
_symmetry.space_group_name_H-M   'P 1'
#
loop_
_entity.id
_entity.type
_entity.pdbx_description
1 polymer ?
#
loop_
_entity_poly.entity_id
_entity_poly.type
_entity_poly.pdbx_seq_one_letter_code
_entity_poly.pdbx_strand_id
1 'polypeptide(L)' 'SKYYTYAASDMKKSIDYSKNIVWTEKVPSTEEYFKSLFVEHKRKYALWEMMLDKIDGLAIEKDSVSYSA' A
#
# COMPACT_ATOMS: atom_id res chain seq x y z
N SER A 1 9.20 -0.24 14.65
CA SER A 1 8.80 -1.62 15.03
C SER A 1 9.27 -2.57 13.93
N LYS A 2 10.03 -3.64 14.27
CA LYS A 2 10.54 -4.60 13.26
C LYS A 2 9.43 -5.22 12.40
N TYR A 3 8.25 -5.46 12.99
CA TYR A 3 7.09 -6.02 12.29
C TYR A 3 6.56 -5.12 11.17
N TYR A 4 6.50 -3.81 11.39
CA TYR A 4 6.04 -2.87 10.35
C TYR A 4 7.09 -2.65 9.26
N THR A 5 8.37 -2.75 9.59
CA THR A 5 9.44 -2.73 8.58
C THR A 5 9.30 -3.89 7.59
N TYR A 6 9.00 -5.10 8.09
CA TYR A 6 8.74 -6.26 7.24
C TYR A 6 7.44 -6.12 6.46
N ALA A 7 6.34 -5.72 7.12
CA ALA A 7 5.06 -5.51 6.44
C ALA A 7 5.15 -4.51 5.28
N ALA A 8 5.84 -3.38 5.46
CA ALA A 8 6.05 -2.40 4.40
C ALA A 8 6.94 -2.93 3.26
N SER A 9 7.98 -3.72 3.57
CA SER A 9 8.80 -4.36 2.56
C SER A 9 8.02 -5.40 1.73
N ASP A 10 7.20 -6.21 2.39
CA ASP A 10 6.38 -7.23 1.72
C ASP A 10 5.31 -6.57 0.86
N MET A 11 4.74 -5.45 1.32
CA MET A 11 3.82 -4.64 0.52
C MET A 11 4.47 -4.13 -0.75
N LYS A 12 5.67 -3.53 -0.65
CA LYS A 12 6.43 -3.06 -1.81
C LYS A 12 6.64 -4.18 -2.83
N LYS A 13 7.06 -5.37 -2.38
CA LYS A 13 7.25 -6.53 -3.27
C LYS A 13 5.96 -6.94 -3.96
N SER A 14 4.83 -6.97 -3.24
CA SER A 14 3.52 -7.28 -3.81
C SER A 14 3.16 -6.36 -4.98
N ILE A 15 3.41 -5.05 -4.81
CA ILE A 15 3.17 -4.03 -5.83
C ILE A 15 4.12 -4.19 -7.01
N ASP A 16 5.40 -4.43 -6.75
CA ASP A 16 6.38 -4.65 -7.81
C ASP A 16 6.07 -5.90 -8.63
N TYR A 17 5.51 -6.94 -8.01
CA TYR A 17 5.05 -8.12 -8.72
C TYR A 17 3.74 -7.89 -9.48
N SER A 18 2.80 -7.11 -8.93
CA SER A 18 1.53 -6.84 -9.61
C SER A 18 1.71 -6.09 -10.92
N LYS A 19 2.77 -5.28 -11.09
CA LYS A 19 3.12 -4.60 -12.35
C LYS A 19 3.27 -5.56 -13.54
N ASN A 20 3.64 -6.82 -13.30
CA ASN A 20 3.84 -7.82 -14.35
C ASN A 20 2.63 -8.75 -14.53
N ILE A 21 1.56 -8.55 -13.76
CA ILE A 21 0.33 -9.32 -13.86
C ILE A 21 -0.60 -8.60 -14.84
N VAL A 22 -1.06 -9.31 -15.86
CA VAL A 22 -2.16 -8.81 -16.70
C VAL A 22 -3.40 -8.71 -15.82
N TRP A 23 -3.94 -7.50 -15.70
CA TRP A 23 -5.12 -7.24 -14.88
C TRP A 23 -6.25 -8.23 -15.22
N THR A 24 -6.89 -8.75 -14.18
CA THR A 24 -8.07 -9.61 -14.29
C THR A 24 -9.14 -9.05 -13.36
N GLU A 25 -10.43 -9.20 -13.68
CA GLU A 25 -11.56 -8.76 -12.83
C GLU A 25 -11.50 -9.30 -11.38
N LYS A 26 -10.70 -10.33 -11.11
CA LYS A 26 -10.55 -10.95 -9.79
C LYS A 26 -9.49 -10.29 -8.91
N VAL A 27 -8.61 -9.44 -9.48
CA VAL A 27 -7.51 -8.80 -8.75
C VAL A 27 -7.76 -7.29 -8.73
N PRO A 28 -8.03 -6.70 -7.55
CA PRO A 28 -8.19 -5.25 -7.45
C PRO A 28 -6.90 -4.54 -7.88
N SER A 29 -7.05 -3.34 -8.43
CA SER A 29 -5.91 -2.46 -8.68
C SER A 29 -5.15 -2.16 -7.38
N THR A 30 -3.88 -1.78 -7.51
CA THR A 30 -3.06 -1.40 -6.34
C THR A 30 -3.70 -0.27 -5.53
N GLU A 31 -4.35 0.69 -6.19
CA GLU A 31 -5.04 1.78 -5.50
C GLU A 31 -6.27 1.29 -4.72
N GLU A 32 -7.10 0.43 -5.32
CA GLU A 32 -8.26 -0.17 -4.63
C GLU A 32 -7.82 -0.99 -3.42
N TYR A 33 -6.73 -1.76 -3.55
CA TYR A 33 -6.14 -2.50 -2.43
C TYR A 33 -5.72 -1.56 -1.29
N PHE A 34 -5.02 -0.46 -1.60
CA PHE A 34 -4.63 0.51 -0.59
C PHE A 34 -5.84 1.16 0.09
N LYS A 35 -6.87 1.52 -0.67
CA LYS A 35 -8.12 2.09 -0.11
C LYS A 35 -8.75 1.13 0.89
N SER A 36 -8.88 -0.16 0.56
CA SER A 36 -9.39 -1.17 1.49
C SER A 36 -8.51 -1.32 2.74
N LEU A 37 -7.19 -1.40 2.56
CA LEU A 37 -6.24 -1.53 3.66
C LEU A 37 -6.28 -0.31 4.60
N PHE A 38 -6.42 0.89 4.04
CA PHE A 38 -6.50 2.13 4.81
C PHE A 38 -7.75 2.19 5.68
N VAL A 39 -8.91 1.75 5.17
CA VAL A 39 -10.14 1.66 5.97
C VAL A 39 -9.93 0.82 7.23
N GLU A 40 -9.25 -0.33 7.12
CA GLU A 40 -9.02 -1.23 8.25
C GLU A 40 -7.92 -0.76 9.20
N HIS A 41 -6.91 -0.04 8.70
CA HIS A 41 -5.65 0.19 9.41
C HIS A 41 -5.23 1.66 9.51
N LYS A 42 -6.14 2.61 9.23
CA LYS A 42 -5.90 4.06 9.26
C LYS A 42 -5.12 4.57 10.47
N ARG A 43 -5.42 4.06 11.67
CA ARG A 43 -4.81 4.53 12.92
C ARG A 43 -3.40 3.98 13.17
N LYS A 44 -2.90 3.08 12.32
CA LYS A 44 -1.53 2.54 12.40
C LYS A 44 -0.53 3.53 11.80
N TYR A 45 -0.41 4.73 12.37
CA TYR A 45 0.39 5.83 11.79
C TYR A 45 1.84 5.42 11.46
N ALA A 46 2.51 4.73 12.38
CA ALA A 46 3.87 4.25 12.16
C ALA A 46 4.00 3.26 10.97
N LEU A 47 2.95 2.50 10.65
CA LEU A 47 2.93 1.64 9.47
C LEU A 47 2.88 2.48 8.20
N TRP A 48 1.99 3.47 8.15
CA TRP A 48 1.81 4.34 6.99
C TRP A 48 3.03 5.21 6.71
N GLU A 49 3.68 5.74 7.75
CA GLU A 49 4.98 6.44 7.61
C GLU A 49 6.03 5.55 6.95
N MET A 50 6.13 4.27 7.36
CA MET A 50 7.06 3.32 6.74
C MET A 50 6.66 2.91 5.33
N MET A 51 5.36 2.91 5.00
CA MET A 51 4.90 2.64 3.64
C MET A 51 5.22 3.80 2.70
N LEU A 52 5.03 5.05 3.14
CA LEU A 52 5.37 6.24 2.37
C LEU A 52 6.87 6.30 2.04
N ASP A 53 7.74 5.89 2.95
CA ASP A 53 9.20 5.84 2.72
C ASP A 53 9.61 4.78 1.69
N LYS A 54 8.81 3.71 1.53
CA LYS A 54 9.20 2.54 0.73
C LYS A 54 8.46 2.39 -0.60
N ILE A 55 7.32 3.03 -0.74
CA ILE A 55 6.39 2.82 -1.85
C ILE A 55 6.25 4.14 -2.60
N ASP A 56 6.99 4.25 -3.70
CA ASP A 56 6.88 5.39 -4.60
C ASP A 56 5.44 5.53 -5.12
N GLY A 57 4.96 6.77 -5.21
CA GLY A 57 3.61 7.05 -5.71
C GLY A 57 2.49 6.88 -4.68
N LEU A 58 2.78 6.41 -3.46
CA LEU A 58 1.82 6.38 -2.36
C LEU A 58 1.68 7.76 -1.71
N ALA A 59 0.45 8.20 -1.48
CA ALA A 59 0.14 9.40 -0.71
C ALA A 59 -0.94 9.10 0.35
N ILE A 60 -0.77 9.68 1.54
CA ILE A 60 -1.68 9.55 2.68
C ILE A 60 -2.07 10.95 3.13
N GLU A 61 -3.36 11.23 3.22
CA GLU A 61 -3.89 12.42 3.89
C GLU A 61 -4.69 12.01 5.12
N LYS A 62 -5.24 13.01 5.84
CA LYS A 62 -5.96 12.79 7.11
C LYS A 62 -7.01 11.69 7.03
N ASP A 63 -7.75 11.62 5.93
CA ASP A 63 -8.89 10.72 5.76
C ASP A 63 -8.87 9.95 4.42
N SER A 64 -7.76 9.99 3.67
CA SER A 64 -7.66 9.38 2.35
C SER A 64 -6.28 8.74 2.11
N VAL A 65 -6.26 7.79 1.17
CA VAL A 65 -5.05 7.21 0.59
C VAL A 65 -5.21 7.21 -0.92
N SER A 66 -4.13 7.50 -1.65
CA SER A 66 -4.07 7.43 -3.10
C SER A 66 -2.75 6.82 -3.55
N TYR A 67 -2.76 6.28 -4.77
CA TYR A 67 -1.59 5.67 -5.36
C TYR A 67 -1.53 6.00 -6.85
N SER A 68 -0.43 6.61 -7.29
CA SER A 68 -0.14 6.89 -8.69
C SER A 68 1.25 6.37 -9.05
N ALA A 69 1.30 5.30 -9.84
CA ALA A 69 2.52 4.70 -10.39
C ALA A 69 2.85 5.25 -11.78
#